data_AF-A0A9P0TKE0-F1
#
_entry.id   AF-A0A9P0TKE0-F1
#
_cell.length_a   1.000
_cell.length_b   1.000
_cell.length_c   1.000
_cell.angle_alpha   90.00
_cell.angle_beta   90.00
_cell.angle_gamma   90.00
#
_symmetry.space_group_name_H-M   'P 1'
#
loop_
_entity.id
_entity.type
_entity.pdbx_description
1 polymer ?
#
loop_
_entity_poly.entity_id
_entity_poly.type
_entity_poly.pdbx_seq_one_letter_code
_entity_poly.pdbx_strand_id
1 'polypeptide(L)'
;MDHEVLDKTTSSSLILPKDDNKVVIISPSNGKILIREDTVLQGCVGCGRAQFTCTGIKKQWSVLCWGQQMDRRYYLFLTLLSATFALSLIGAIIFCFTNTINDAILSNMAIRNNSIAFSMWRRPTVRPIMKVHLFNYTNWEDVRDGRASKLKLQDIGPYVYSQQLERVNIKFEGDKLTYQERNNFQYLPEMSAGPHFDQVFVPNLPLIGVISKSLDLPNLIKFPLLNALRFTNHHDAFLKLPVHRFLWGYDDDIINTAKPFLSLNGKLRFDNFGLLVTKNGTVSDRLTINTGENDKDKINILEKFNGDTKLPYWGSSECNSIEGSDGTIFPPAMLDRNRTIYIFYGNLCRRLPFNYVKDVDIGDGIELLRYSMPRTVFDDPDHYSPNQCYCDIDTASCPPRGVIDITSCTMGAPLLASFPHFYLGDPKLREPFEGLEPNPELHDSYLDIHPTLGISLSGKSSLQLNIIVRKSSLISTLNFLEEEMILPVAWIQMTVEELPESLRSLVYHGTFSTAAAQLGLTVFFILTLIISGLCIFIMLVTRRKKPCATVKILPNDEVKLS
;
A
#
# COMPACT_ATOMS: atom_id res chain seq x y z
N MET A 1 -25.16 -56.74 48.40
CA MET A 1 -25.17 -57.90 47.48
C MET A 1 -23.81 -57.93 46.83
N ASP A 2 -23.00 -58.87 47.31
CA ASP A 2 -21.73 -59.43 46.83
C ASP A 2 -20.54 -58.47 46.68
N HIS A 3 -19.56 -58.44 47.62
CA HIS A 3 -18.42 -59.38 47.84
C HIS A 3 -17.56 -59.52 46.56
N GLU A 4 -16.25 -59.24 46.50
CA GLU A 4 -15.15 -59.46 47.45
C GLU A 4 -14.06 -58.36 47.36
N VAL A 5 -13.56 -57.93 48.51
CA VAL A 5 -12.25 -57.26 48.69
C VAL A 5 -11.54 -58.06 49.79
N LEU A 6 -10.38 -58.63 49.49
CA LEU A 6 -9.57 -59.35 50.48
C LEU A 6 -8.23 -58.62 50.73
N ASP A 7 -8.25 -57.92 51.85
CA ASP A 7 -7.23 -57.66 52.87
C ASP A 7 -5.76 -57.40 52.54
N LYS A 8 -5.39 -56.18 52.95
CA LYS A 8 -4.13 -55.84 53.62
C LYS A 8 -4.07 -56.52 54.99
N THR A 9 -2.93 -57.12 55.32
CA THR A 9 -2.50 -57.27 56.70
C THR A 9 -1.08 -56.75 56.88
N THR A 10 -0.96 -55.79 57.78
CA THR A 10 0.23 -55.25 58.41
C THR A 10 1.05 -56.34 59.10
N SER A 11 2.37 -56.28 58.96
CA SER A 11 3.31 -56.99 59.83
C SER A 11 4.38 -56.03 60.33
N SER A 12 4.52 -56.06 61.64
CA SER A 12 5.33 -55.27 62.54
C SER A 12 6.84 -55.36 62.30
N SER A 13 7.51 -54.25 62.59
CA SER A 13 8.95 -54.12 62.80
C SER A 13 9.52 -55.16 63.79
N LEU A 14 10.61 -55.83 63.40
CA LEU A 14 11.49 -56.56 64.32
C LEU A 14 12.95 -56.43 63.85
N ILE A 15 13.62 -55.46 64.46
CA ILE A 15 14.99 -55.45 65.00
C ILE A 15 16.01 -56.42 64.36
N LEU A 16 17.07 -55.83 63.79
CA LEU A 16 18.36 -56.44 63.41
C LEU A 16 18.96 -57.36 64.50
N PRO A 17 19.78 -58.33 64.07
CA PRO A 17 21.12 -58.40 64.61
C PRO A 17 22.18 -58.23 63.52
N LYS A 18 23.19 -57.42 63.85
CA LYS A 18 24.52 -57.44 63.26
C LYS A 18 25.10 -58.85 63.38
N ASP A 19 25.59 -59.42 62.29
CA ASP A 19 26.87 -60.13 62.33
C ASP A 19 27.51 -60.24 60.94
N ASP A 20 28.83 -60.18 60.95
CA ASP A 20 29.72 -59.82 59.86
C ASP A 20 29.87 -60.87 58.74
N ASN A 21 30.13 -60.36 57.52
CA ASN A 21 30.82 -61.02 56.41
C ASN A 21 30.31 -62.39 55.94
N LYS A 22 29.27 -62.40 55.08
CA LYS A 22 29.09 -63.49 54.09
C LYS A 22 28.74 -62.95 52.70
N VAL A 23 29.69 -63.14 51.78
CA VAL A 23 29.54 -62.98 50.33
C VAL A 23 28.73 -64.17 49.80
N VAL A 24 27.56 -63.94 49.21
CA VAL A 24 26.81 -64.97 48.49
C VAL A 24 27.05 -64.79 46.99
N ILE A 25 27.75 -65.74 46.37
CA ILE A 25 28.07 -65.78 44.94
C ILE A 25 27.08 -66.73 44.27
N ILE A 26 26.32 -66.25 43.26
CA ILE A 26 25.50 -67.11 42.39
C ILE A 26 26.15 -67.14 41.01
N SER A 27 26.49 -68.35 40.54
CA SER A 27 27.05 -68.60 39.20
C SER A 27 26.01 -69.31 38.33
N PRO A 28 25.61 -68.76 37.18
CA PRO A 28 25.07 -69.56 36.09
C PRO A 28 26.19 -69.99 35.14
N SER A 29 26.08 -71.22 34.67
CA SER A 29 27.05 -72.08 33.99
C SER A 29 27.59 -71.63 32.62
N ASN A 30 27.85 -70.33 32.41
CA ASN A 30 28.45 -69.79 31.17
C ASN A 30 29.65 -68.86 31.43
N GLY A 31 30.37 -69.07 32.54
CA GLY A 31 31.66 -68.40 32.79
C GLY A 31 31.57 -66.88 33.00
N LYS A 32 30.38 -66.34 33.35
CA LYS A 32 30.20 -64.93 33.71
C LYS A 32 29.76 -64.82 35.16
N ILE A 33 30.54 -64.09 35.95
CA ILE A 33 30.24 -63.76 37.35
C ILE A 33 29.53 -62.41 37.37
N LEU A 34 28.39 -62.32 38.07
CA LEU A 34 27.69 -61.06 38.33
C LEU A 34 27.94 -60.63 39.78
N ILE A 35 28.48 -59.42 39.97
CA ILE A 35 28.70 -58.80 41.29
C ILE A 35 27.61 -57.73 41.47
N ARG A 36 27.01 -57.66 42.66
CA ARG A 36 25.99 -56.66 43.01
C ARG A 36 26.59 -55.25 43.02
N GLU A 37 25.84 -54.25 42.56
CA GLU A 37 26.30 -52.88 42.29
C GLU A 37 26.81 -52.13 43.54
N ASP A 38 26.44 -52.63 44.71
CA ASP A 38 26.68 -52.11 46.05
C ASP A 38 27.93 -52.72 46.75
N THR A 39 28.75 -53.47 46.02
CA THR A 39 29.95 -54.12 46.57
C THR A 39 31.15 -53.17 46.57
N VAL A 40 31.55 -52.67 47.74
CA VAL A 40 32.76 -51.86 47.91
C VAL A 40 33.99 -52.77 48.06
N LEU A 41 34.80 -52.87 47.01
CA LEU A 41 36.13 -53.49 47.08
C LEU A 41 37.09 -52.53 47.80
N GLN A 42 37.46 -52.85 49.04
CA GLN A 42 38.50 -52.11 49.76
C GLN A 42 39.84 -52.21 49.00
N GLY A 43 40.37 -51.06 48.58
CA GLY A 43 41.71 -50.93 47.99
C GLY A 43 41.78 -50.56 46.50
N CYS A 44 40.66 -50.38 45.80
CA CYS A 44 40.67 -49.91 44.40
C CYS A 44 40.08 -48.50 44.29
N VAL A 45 40.94 -47.49 44.09
CA VAL A 45 40.53 -46.09 43.86
C VAL A 45 40.61 -45.77 42.37
N GLY A 46 39.47 -45.35 41.79
CA GLY A 46 39.42 -44.54 40.58
C GLY A 46 39.38 -45.29 39.24
N CYS A 47 38.28 -45.10 38.49
CA CYS A 47 38.18 -45.54 37.11
C CYS A 47 38.77 -44.47 36.18
N GLY A 48 40.09 -44.54 35.93
CA GLY A 48 40.78 -43.62 35.02
C GLY A 48 42.08 -44.22 34.47
N ARG A 49 42.16 -44.32 33.13
CA ARG A 49 43.29 -44.54 32.18
C ARG A 49 44.64 -45.19 32.56
N ALA A 50 44.86 -45.75 33.74
CA ALA A 50 46.12 -46.39 34.12
C ALA A 50 45.95 -47.91 34.31
N GLN A 51 46.98 -48.68 33.92
CA GLN A 51 47.06 -50.13 34.12
C GLN A 51 46.85 -50.49 35.60
N PHE A 52 46.01 -51.50 35.87
CA PHE A 52 45.89 -52.09 37.19
C PHE A 52 47.11 -52.98 37.47
N THR A 53 47.87 -52.69 38.51
CA THR A 53 48.77 -53.65 39.16
C THR A 53 48.24 -53.93 40.56
N CYS A 54 47.59 -55.07 40.74
CA CYS A 54 47.27 -55.60 42.06
C CYS A 54 48.49 -56.37 42.56
N THR A 55 49.17 -55.85 43.58
CA THR A 55 50.23 -56.59 44.26
C THR A 55 49.61 -57.68 45.13
N GLY A 56 49.92 -58.93 44.82
CA GLY A 56 49.81 -60.03 45.78
C GLY A 56 48.70 -61.06 45.58
N ILE A 57 48.29 -61.39 44.34
CA ILE A 57 47.50 -62.61 44.07
C ILE A 57 47.95 -63.26 42.75
N LYS A 58 48.64 -64.41 42.84
CA LYS A 58 48.92 -65.31 41.70
C LYS A 58 47.65 -66.11 41.37
N LYS A 59 46.83 -65.59 40.45
CA LYS A 59 46.00 -66.29 39.46
C LYS A 59 45.00 -65.27 38.88
N GLN A 60 44.89 -65.27 37.56
CA GLN A 60 44.15 -64.30 36.76
C GLN A 60 42.69 -64.17 37.20
N TRP A 61 42.27 -62.95 37.51
CA TRP A 61 40.87 -62.55 37.55
C TRP A 61 40.69 -61.36 36.61
N SER A 62 39.72 -61.46 35.70
CA SER A 62 39.28 -60.36 34.84
C SER A 62 38.08 -59.68 35.51
N VAL A 63 38.27 -58.44 35.95
CA VAL A 63 37.16 -57.58 36.34
C VAL A 63 36.65 -56.90 35.08
N LEU A 64 35.40 -57.17 34.70
CA LEU A 64 34.75 -56.53 33.57
C LEU A 64 34.16 -55.19 34.05
N CYS A 65 34.99 -54.15 34.15
CA CYS A 65 34.50 -52.80 34.44
C CYS A 65 33.76 -52.25 33.21
N TRP A 66 32.46 -52.01 33.35
CA TRP A 66 31.68 -51.19 32.44
C TRP A 66 31.82 -49.73 32.84
N GLY A 67 32.85 -49.05 32.32
CA GLY A 67 33.00 -47.60 32.42
C GLY A 67 32.66 -46.92 31.10
N GLN A 68 32.06 -45.73 31.15
CA GLN A 68 31.90 -44.88 29.97
C GLN A 68 33.28 -44.40 29.50
N GLN A 69 33.86 -45.05 28.50
CA GLN A 69 35.03 -44.50 27.81
C GLN A 69 34.60 -43.20 27.12
N MET A 70 35.12 -42.06 27.58
CA MET A 70 34.83 -40.75 26.99
C MET A 70 35.38 -40.69 25.56
N ASP A 71 34.52 -40.98 24.59
CA ASP A 71 34.85 -40.87 23.18
C ASP A 71 34.70 -39.39 22.76
N ARG A 72 35.81 -38.65 22.75
CA ARG A 72 35.83 -37.21 22.39
C ARG A 72 35.11 -36.93 21.07
N ARG A 73 35.15 -37.87 20.12
CA ARG A 73 34.44 -37.78 18.84
C ARG A 73 32.93 -37.81 19.02
N TYR A 74 32.40 -38.68 19.89
CA TYR A 74 30.96 -38.77 20.17
C TYR A 74 30.41 -37.46 20.72
N TYR A 75 31.07 -36.87 21.72
CA TYR A 75 30.60 -35.61 22.32
C TYR A 75 30.69 -34.45 21.33
N LEU A 76 31.74 -34.41 20.49
CA LEU A 76 31.85 -33.44 19.39
C LEU A 76 30.68 -33.56 18.41
N PHE A 77 30.38 -34.78 17.94
CA PHE A 77 29.24 -35.03 17.06
C PHE A 77 27.92 -34.66 17.73
N LEU A 78 27.72 -35.04 19.00
CA LEU A 78 26.51 -34.69 19.74
C LEU A 78 26.34 -33.19 19.88
N THR A 79 27.41 -32.45 20.20
CA THR A 79 27.35 -30.98 20.30
C THR A 79 27.02 -30.32 18.97
N LEU A 80 27.60 -30.82 17.86
CA LEU A 80 27.30 -30.33 16.52
C LEU A 80 25.83 -30.59 16.17
N LEU A 81 25.34 -31.80 16.44
CA LEU A 81 23.97 -32.21 16.11
C LEU A 81 22.94 -31.48 16.96
N SER A 82 23.22 -31.27 18.26
CA SER A 82 22.38 -30.45 19.12
C SER A 82 22.37 -28.98 18.69
N ALA A 83 23.50 -28.43 18.23
CA ALA A 83 23.55 -27.07 17.70
C ALA A 83 22.74 -26.95 16.40
N THR A 84 22.85 -27.91 15.49
CA THR A 84 22.02 -27.94 14.27
C THR A 84 20.54 -28.10 14.57
N PHE A 85 20.18 -28.90 15.58
CA PHE A 85 18.79 -29.05 16.02
C PHE A 85 18.24 -27.74 16.59
N ALA A 86 18.99 -27.08 17.47
CA ALA A 86 18.60 -25.78 18.04
C ALA A 86 18.45 -24.70 16.97
N LEU A 87 19.41 -24.59 16.03
CA LEU A 87 19.32 -23.65 14.92
C LEU A 87 18.14 -23.96 13.98
N SER A 88 17.89 -25.24 13.69
CA SER A 88 16.76 -25.66 12.86
C SER A 88 15.42 -25.40 13.55
N LEU A 89 15.35 -25.55 14.87
CA LEU A 89 14.16 -25.25 15.66
C LEU A 89 13.85 -23.76 15.63
N ILE A 90 14.86 -22.91 15.83
CA ILE A 90 14.73 -21.46 15.72
C ILE A 90 14.27 -21.07 14.31
N GLY A 91 14.93 -21.61 13.27
CA GLY A 91 14.55 -21.37 11.88
C GLY A 91 13.11 -21.80 11.58
N ALA A 92 12.71 -23.00 11.99
CA ALA A 92 11.35 -23.50 11.79
C ALA A 92 10.31 -22.63 12.48
N ILE A 93 10.57 -22.17 13.72
CA ILE A 93 9.67 -21.25 14.43
C ILE A 93 9.54 -19.93 13.66
N ILE A 94 10.64 -19.35 13.23
CA ILE A 94 10.63 -18.07 12.50
C ILE A 94 9.87 -18.21 11.17
N PHE A 95 10.24 -19.16 10.32
CA PHE A 95 9.67 -19.26 8.96
C PHE A 95 8.25 -19.85 8.91
N CYS A 96 7.85 -20.70 9.88
CA CYS A 96 6.48 -21.22 9.94
C CYS A 96 5.47 -20.22 10.49
N PHE A 97 5.87 -19.44 11.51
CA PHE A 97 4.94 -18.58 12.25
C PHE A 97 5.05 -17.10 11.87
N THR A 98 6.02 -16.71 11.05
CA THR A 98 6.19 -15.31 10.60
C THR A 98 6.40 -15.22 9.09
N ASN A 99 5.96 -14.11 8.51
CA ASN A 99 6.18 -13.78 7.10
C ASN A 99 7.48 -13.00 6.91
N THR A 100 8.60 -13.52 7.45
CA THR A 100 9.87 -12.80 7.57
C THR A 100 10.37 -12.21 6.24
N ILE A 101 10.25 -12.95 5.14
CA ILE A 101 10.68 -12.46 3.82
C ILE A 101 9.79 -11.32 3.34
N ASN A 102 8.47 -11.42 3.48
CA ASN A 102 7.57 -10.34 3.08
C ASN A 102 7.78 -9.10 3.94
N ASP A 103 7.97 -9.26 5.26
CA ASP A 103 8.31 -8.14 6.15
C ASP A 103 9.64 -7.48 5.78
N ALA A 104 10.63 -8.27 5.38
CA ALA A 104 11.90 -7.75 4.87
C ALA A 104 11.74 -6.98 3.56
N ILE A 105 10.88 -7.43 2.64
CA ILE A 105 10.57 -6.71 1.39
C ILE A 105 9.89 -5.39 1.71
N LEU A 106 8.85 -5.40 2.55
CA LEU A 106 8.13 -4.19 2.93
C LEU A 106 9.03 -3.18 3.64
N SER A 107 9.95 -3.65 4.48
CA SER A 107 10.97 -2.80 5.10
C SER A 107 11.92 -2.17 4.08
N ASN A 108 12.25 -2.89 3.00
CA ASN A 108 13.05 -2.37 1.89
C ASN A 108 12.27 -1.43 0.94
N MET A 109 10.94 -1.40 1.02
CA MET A 109 10.10 -0.46 0.29
C MET A 109 10.00 0.92 0.97
N ALA A 110 10.45 1.05 2.22
CA ALA A 110 10.50 2.32 2.92
C ALA A 110 11.29 3.38 2.11
N ILE A 111 10.77 4.59 2.04
CA ILE A 111 11.31 5.66 1.20
C ILE A 111 12.50 6.29 1.93
N ARG A 112 13.70 5.69 1.77
CA ARG A 112 14.94 6.17 2.37
C ARG A 112 15.82 6.87 1.34
N ASN A 113 16.55 7.88 1.77
CA ASN A 113 17.51 8.54 0.90
C ASN A 113 18.52 7.52 0.33
N ASN A 114 18.83 7.61 -0.97
CA ASN A 114 19.67 6.66 -1.72
C ASN A 114 19.18 5.20 -1.81
N SER A 115 17.91 4.91 -1.47
CA SER A 115 17.33 3.58 -1.71
C SER A 115 16.79 3.42 -3.14
N ILE A 116 16.61 2.16 -3.58
CA ILE A 116 15.93 1.84 -4.85
C ILE A 116 14.46 2.27 -4.79
N ALA A 117 13.80 2.07 -3.65
CA ALA A 117 12.42 2.52 -3.44
C ALA A 117 12.30 4.04 -3.64
N PHE A 118 13.25 4.82 -3.10
CA PHE A 118 13.28 6.27 -3.31
C PHE A 118 13.54 6.68 -4.76
N SER A 119 14.41 5.99 -5.50
CA SER A 119 14.68 6.33 -6.90
C SER A 119 13.44 6.08 -7.78
N MET A 120 12.76 4.94 -7.57
CA MET A 120 11.50 4.61 -8.24
C MET A 120 10.36 5.54 -7.82
N TRP A 121 10.25 5.87 -6.54
CA TRP A 121 9.27 6.84 -6.05
C TRP A 121 9.55 8.23 -6.61
N ARG A 122 10.81 8.68 -6.66
CA ARG A 122 11.14 10.02 -7.18
C ARG A 122 10.82 10.16 -8.66
N ARG A 123 11.11 9.13 -9.46
CA ARG A 123 10.86 9.08 -10.91
C ARG A 123 10.23 7.73 -11.27
N PRO A 124 8.90 7.61 -11.17
CA PRO A 124 8.20 6.40 -11.54
C PRO A 124 8.46 6.04 -13.01
N THR A 125 8.66 4.76 -13.28
CA THR A 125 8.86 4.25 -14.64
C THR A 125 7.54 4.15 -15.41
N VAL A 126 6.43 4.00 -14.69
CA VAL A 126 5.06 4.00 -15.24
C VAL A 126 4.73 5.39 -15.76
N ARG A 127 4.15 5.45 -16.96
CA ARG A 127 3.69 6.70 -17.60
C ARG A 127 2.18 6.66 -17.77
N PRO A 128 1.42 7.32 -16.89
CA PRO A 128 -0.02 7.44 -17.06
C PRO A 128 -0.37 8.14 -18.37
N ILE A 129 -1.50 7.76 -18.94
CA ILE A 129 -2.10 8.39 -20.11
C ILE A 129 -3.30 9.21 -19.65
N MET A 130 -3.31 10.49 -20.03
CA MET A 130 -4.41 11.41 -19.84
C MET A 130 -5.20 11.51 -21.14
N LYS A 131 -6.49 11.20 -21.10
CA LYS A 131 -7.44 11.35 -22.19
C LYS A 131 -8.40 12.49 -21.85
N VAL A 132 -8.40 13.54 -22.65
CA VAL A 132 -9.24 14.73 -22.42
C VAL A 132 -10.34 14.78 -23.46
N HIS A 133 -11.57 14.92 -23.00
CA HIS A 133 -12.76 15.11 -23.81
C HIS A 133 -13.36 16.49 -23.52
N LEU A 134 -13.68 17.25 -24.56
CA LEU A 134 -14.25 18.59 -24.45
C LEU A 134 -15.71 18.59 -24.89
N PHE A 135 -16.55 19.34 -24.18
CA PHE A 135 -17.92 19.59 -24.63
C PHE A 135 -17.95 20.81 -25.56
N ASN A 136 -18.16 20.56 -26.85
CA ASN A 136 -18.25 21.57 -27.89
C ASN A 136 -19.69 22.06 -28.06
N TYR A 137 -19.93 23.35 -27.84
CA TYR A 137 -21.26 23.99 -27.87
C TYR A 137 -21.60 24.47 -29.27
N THR A 138 -22.37 23.68 -30.02
CA THR A 138 -22.56 23.91 -31.47
C THR A 138 -23.60 24.97 -31.83
N ASN A 139 -24.56 25.25 -30.95
CA ASN A 139 -25.71 26.12 -31.23
C ASN A 139 -25.92 27.21 -30.15
N TRP A 140 -24.87 27.61 -29.42
CA TRP A 140 -25.02 28.57 -28.31
C TRP A 140 -25.60 29.92 -28.75
N GLU A 141 -25.31 30.36 -29.98
CA GLU A 141 -25.88 31.56 -30.59
C GLU A 141 -27.39 31.41 -30.84
N ASP A 142 -27.83 30.23 -31.28
CA ASP A 142 -29.25 29.96 -31.51
C ASP A 142 -30.04 30.03 -30.19
N VAL A 143 -29.45 29.56 -29.08
CA VAL A 143 -30.06 29.67 -27.74
C VAL A 143 -30.08 31.11 -27.26
N ARG A 144 -28.97 31.85 -27.44
CA ARG A 144 -28.89 33.28 -27.13
C ARG A 144 -29.96 34.09 -27.86
N ASP A 145 -30.17 33.79 -29.14
CA ASP A 145 -31.11 34.50 -30.01
C ASP A 145 -32.56 34.00 -29.86
N GLY A 146 -32.83 33.02 -28.98
CA GLY A 146 -34.16 32.44 -28.76
C GLY A 146 -34.66 31.52 -29.87
N ARG A 147 -33.79 31.10 -30.79
CA ARG A 147 -34.08 30.15 -31.89
C ARG A 147 -34.06 28.69 -31.44
N ALA A 148 -33.44 28.38 -30.30
CA ALA A 148 -33.43 27.07 -29.67
C ALA A 148 -33.60 27.21 -28.15
N SER A 149 -34.19 26.20 -27.49
CA SER A 149 -34.39 26.20 -26.03
C SER A 149 -33.34 25.38 -25.27
N LYS A 150 -32.51 24.58 -25.97
CA LYS A 150 -31.49 23.69 -25.38
C LYS A 150 -30.14 23.85 -26.06
N LEU A 151 -29.07 23.70 -25.29
CA LEU A 151 -27.69 23.73 -25.78
C LEU A 151 -27.29 22.35 -26.30
N LYS A 152 -26.85 22.29 -27.55
CA LYS A 152 -26.37 21.08 -28.23
C LYS A 152 -24.87 20.94 -28.03
N LEU A 153 -24.51 19.88 -27.32
CA LEU A 153 -23.14 19.51 -27.02
C LEU A 153 -22.68 18.41 -27.97
N GLN A 154 -21.43 18.50 -28.38
CA GLN A 154 -20.70 17.38 -28.98
C GLN A 154 -19.53 17.03 -28.06
N ASP A 155 -19.44 15.77 -27.65
CA ASP A 155 -18.26 15.24 -26.96
C ASP A 155 -17.14 15.05 -27.98
N ILE A 156 -16.13 15.93 -27.95
CA ILE A 156 -14.98 15.90 -28.84
C ILE A 156 -13.76 15.38 -28.08
N GLY A 157 -13.23 14.25 -28.52
CA GLY A 157 -12.05 13.62 -27.93
C GLY A 157 -11.97 12.12 -28.24
N PRO A 158 -11.01 11.40 -27.63
CA PRO A 158 -10.03 11.92 -26.67
C PRO A 158 -8.89 12.69 -27.36
N TYR A 159 -8.41 13.74 -26.70
CA TYR A 159 -7.08 14.30 -26.92
C TYR A 159 -6.13 13.70 -25.89
N VAL A 160 -5.13 12.96 -26.37
CA VAL A 160 -4.33 12.05 -25.53
C VAL A 160 -2.96 12.65 -25.23
N TYR A 161 -2.56 12.57 -23.96
CA TYR A 161 -1.27 13.02 -23.47
C TYR A 161 -0.62 11.95 -22.60
N SER A 162 0.67 11.69 -22.79
CA SER A 162 1.48 10.91 -21.86
C SER A 162 2.01 11.81 -20.74
N GLN A 163 1.86 11.38 -19.49
CA GLN A 163 2.39 12.09 -18.33
C GLN A 163 3.76 11.53 -17.93
N GLN A 164 4.75 12.41 -17.82
CA GLN A 164 6.01 12.12 -17.16
C GLN A 164 6.05 12.88 -15.83
N LEU A 165 6.01 12.12 -14.73
CA LEU A 165 6.03 12.65 -13.36
C LEU A 165 7.44 12.55 -12.76
N GLU A 166 7.91 13.65 -12.17
CA GLU A 166 9.07 13.66 -11.30
C GLU A 166 8.77 14.40 -10.00
N ARG A 167 9.12 13.79 -8.87
CA ARG A 167 9.06 14.46 -7.57
C ARG A 167 10.33 15.29 -7.37
N VAL A 168 10.15 16.59 -7.11
CA VAL A 168 11.20 17.61 -7.00
C VAL A 168 11.12 18.35 -5.67
N ASN A 169 12.12 19.20 -5.38
CA ASN A 169 12.18 20.00 -4.13
C ASN A 169 12.02 19.15 -2.86
N ILE A 170 12.63 17.97 -2.89
CA ILE A 170 12.49 16.92 -1.87
C ILE A 170 13.28 17.31 -0.61
N LYS A 171 12.64 17.25 0.54
CA LYS A 171 13.23 17.49 1.85
C LYS A 171 12.81 16.41 2.85
N PHE A 172 13.79 15.69 3.39
CA PHE A 172 13.58 14.70 4.46
C PHE A 172 13.58 15.39 5.83
N GLU A 173 12.64 15.01 6.69
CA GLU A 173 12.49 15.48 8.07
C GLU A 173 12.11 14.29 8.96
N GLY A 174 13.11 13.52 9.42
CA GLY A 174 12.86 12.29 10.17
C GLY A 174 12.17 11.23 9.29
N ASP A 175 11.01 10.74 9.74
CA ASP A 175 10.15 9.80 9.01
C ASP A 175 9.18 10.48 8.02
N LYS A 176 9.40 11.76 7.73
CA LYS A 176 8.55 12.54 6.82
C LYS A 176 9.35 13.03 5.64
N LEU A 177 8.65 13.16 4.52
CA LEU A 177 9.22 13.62 3.26
C LEU A 177 8.31 14.67 2.65
N THR A 178 8.83 15.88 2.48
CA THR A 178 8.14 16.96 1.79
C THR A 178 8.65 17.09 0.36
N TYR A 179 7.77 17.25 -0.61
CA TYR A 179 8.13 17.37 -2.03
C TYR A 179 7.08 18.17 -2.82
N GLN A 180 7.41 18.46 -4.07
CA GLN A 180 6.49 18.96 -5.08
C GLN A 180 6.53 18.05 -6.30
N GLU A 181 5.48 18.06 -7.10
CA GLU A 181 5.43 17.31 -8.35
C GLU A 181 5.81 18.20 -9.52
N ARG A 182 6.58 17.64 -10.45
CA ARG A 182 6.86 18.22 -11.75
C ARG A 182 6.33 17.29 -12.81
N ASN A 183 5.32 17.76 -13.52
CA ASN A 183 4.67 17.02 -14.60
C ASN A 183 5.16 17.54 -15.95
N ASN A 184 5.25 16.64 -16.91
CA ASN A 184 5.42 16.98 -18.31
C ASN A 184 4.39 16.17 -19.12
N PHE A 185 3.46 16.86 -19.77
CA PHE A 185 2.44 16.25 -20.59
C PHE A 185 2.81 16.34 -22.06
N GLN A 186 3.03 15.19 -22.69
CA GLN A 186 3.39 15.08 -24.10
C GLN A 186 2.18 14.61 -24.92
N TYR A 187 1.75 15.42 -25.88
CA TYR A 187 0.63 15.08 -26.77
C TYR A 187 0.97 13.86 -27.66
N LEU A 188 0.03 12.93 -27.77
CA LEU A 188 0.13 11.71 -28.57
C LEU A 188 -0.87 11.78 -29.74
N PRO A 189 -0.46 12.21 -30.94
CA PRO A 189 -1.37 12.38 -32.08
C PRO A 189 -2.01 11.05 -32.52
N GLU A 190 -1.24 9.96 -32.54
CA GLU A 190 -1.69 8.64 -33.03
C GLU A 190 -2.78 7.99 -32.16
N MET A 191 -2.92 8.42 -30.91
CA MET A 191 -3.95 7.94 -29.99
C MET A 191 -5.11 8.94 -29.84
N SER A 192 -5.00 10.13 -30.44
CA SER A 192 -5.99 11.19 -30.33
C SER A 192 -7.01 11.12 -31.46
N ALA A 193 -8.26 11.48 -31.18
CA ALA A 193 -9.33 11.47 -32.19
C ALA A 193 -9.15 12.52 -33.29
N GLY A 194 -8.44 13.61 -32.98
CA GLY A 194 -8.19 14.70 -33.90
C GLY A 194 -6.98 15.53 -33.48
N PRO A 195 -6.50 16.44 -34.34
CA PRO A 195 -5.37 17.29 -34.04
C PRO A 195 -5.71 18.30 -32.92
N HIS A 196 -4.74 18.58 -32.05
CA HIS A 196 -4.94 19.51 -30.93
C HIS A 196 -5.20 20.98 -31.34
N PHE A 197 -5.21 21.32 -32.64
CA PHE A 197 -5.55 22.64 -33.15
C PHE A 197 -7.00 22.73 -33.67
N ASP A 198 -7.77 21.66 -33.54
CA ASP A 198 -9.22 21.65 -33.79
C ASP A 198 -9.90 22.79 -33.02
N GLN A 199 -10.85 23.44 -33.69
CA GLN A 199 -11.59 24.57 -33.14
C GLN A 199 -12.84 24.08 -32.43
N VAL A 200 -13.01 24.47 -31.17
CA VAL A 200 -14.17 24.14 -30.35
C VAL A 200 -14.78 25.40 -29.75
N PHE A 201 -16.10 25.42 -29.61
CA PHE A 201 -16.83 26.40 -28.84
C PHE A 201 -16.97 25.91 -27.40
N VAL A 202 -16.38 26.66 -26.47
CA VAL A 202 -16.31 26.32 -25.04
C VAL A 202 -16.80 27.50 -24.19
N PRO A 203 -17.30 27.27 -22.97
CA PRO A 203 -17.69 28.36 -22.08
C PRO A 203 -16.51 29.29 -21.83
N ASN A 204 -16.77 30.61 -21.83
CA ASN A 204 -15.77 31.62 -21.53
C ASN A 204 -15.43 31.62 -20.03
N LEU A 205 -14.57 30.68 -19.62
CA LEU A 205 -14.25 30.46 -18.21
C LEU A 205 -13.64 31.70 -17.53
N PRO A 206 -12.73 32.49 -18.16
CA PRO A 206 -12.29 33.78 -17.61
C PRO A 206 -13.44 34.73 -17.32
N LEU A 207 -14.35 34.92 -18.28
CA LEU A 207 -15.47 35.85 -18.14
C LEU A 207 -16.41 35.41 -17.01
N ILE A 208 -16.89 34.17 -17.07
CA ILE A 208 -17.82 33.61 -16.08
C ILE A 208 -17.18 33.62 -14.69
N GLY A 209 -15.90 33.26 -14.61
CA GLY A 209 -15.14 33.27 -13.36
C GLY A 209 -15.01 34.65 -12.74
N VAL A 210 -14.62 35.66 -13.53
CA VAL A 210 -14.51 37.05 -13.04
C VAL A 210 -15.88 37.61 -12.66
N ILE A 211 -16.93 37.34 -13.44
CA ILE A 211 -18.29 37.78 -13.12
C ILE A 211 -18.72 37.19 -11.77
N SER A 212 -18.64 35.86 -11.62
CA SER A 212 -18.97 35.18 -10.37
C SER A 212 -18.19 35.76 -9.19
N LYS A 213 -16.88 35.92 -9.33
CA LYS A 213 -16.03 36.45 -8.26
C LYS A 213 -16.36 37.90 -7.90
N SER A 214 -16.76 38.71 -8.89
CA SER A 214 -17.11 40.10 -8.67
C SER A 214 -18.39 40.29 -7.86
N LEU A 215 -19.27 39.28 -7.84
CA LEU A 215 -20.54 39.37 -7.11
C LEU A 215 -20.32 39.51 -5.61
N ASP A 216 -19.25 38.91 -5.09
CA ASP A 216 -18.87 38.92 -3.68
C ASP A 216 -18.00 40.14 -3.30
N LEU A 217 -17.69 41.04 -4.26
CA LEU A 217 -16.91 42.25 -4.00
C LEU A 217 -17.79 43.43 -3.55
N PRO A 218 -17.24 44.39 -2.78
CA PRO A 218 -17.92 45.64 -2.47
C PRO A 218 -18.30 46.41 -3.74
N ASN A 219 -19.44 47.10 -3.72
CA ASN A 219 -19.97 47.86 -4.86
C ASN A 219 -18.97 48.87 -5.46
N LEU A 220 -18.09 49.46 -4.63
CA LEU A 220 -17.04 50.39 -5.06
C LEU A 220 -16.02 49.75 -6.03
N ILE A 221 -15.79 48.44 -5.92
CA ILE A 221 -14.87 47.67 -6.78
C ILE A 221 -15.65 46.92 -7.86
N LYS A 222 -16.78 46.33 -7.48
CA LYS A 222 -17.65 45.53 -8.36
C LYS A 222 -18.13 46.32 -9.58
N PHE A 223 -18.68 47.52 -9.40
CA PHE A 223 -19.25 48.28 -10.51
C PHE A 223 -18.20 48.74 -11.53
N PRO A 224 -17.05 49.32 -11.13
CA PRO A 224 -15.99 49.64 -12.09
C PRO A 224 -15.44 48.42 -12.84
N LEU A 225 -15.22 47.29 -12.14
CA LEU A 225 -14.74 46.05 -12.75
C LEU A 225 -15.72 45.53 -13.82
N LEU A 226 -17.00 45.38 -13.47
CA LEU A 226 -18.02 44.88 -14.39
C LEU A 226 -18.21 45.81 -15.61
N ASN A 227 -18.11 47.12 -15.40
CA ASN A 227 -18.13 48.08 -16.52
C ASN A 227 -16.89 47.94 -17.41
N ALA A 228 -15.70 47.74 -16.84
CA ALA A 228 -14.47 47.54 -17.61
C ALA A 228 -14.52 46.28 -18.49
N LEU A 229 -15.11 45.18 -17.99
CA LEU A 229 -15.25 43.93 -18.74
C LEU A 229 -16.03 44.07 -20.05
N ARG A 230 -16.98 45.02 -20.12
CA ARG A 230 -17.78 45.29 -21.33
C ARG A 230 -16.95 45.80 -22.51
N PHE A 231 -15.75 46.31 -22.26
CA PHE A 231 -14.85 46.84 -23.28
C PHE A 231 -13.76 45.84 -23.70
N THR A 232 -13.83 44.59 -23.22
CA THR A 232 -12.87 43.53 -23.60
C THR A 232 -13.24 42.90 -24.94
N ASN A 233 -12.24 42.42 -25.68
CA ASN A 233 -12.40 41.85 -27.03
C ASN A 233 -13.15 40.49 -27.05
N HIS A 234 -13.36 39.86 -25.89
CA HIS A 234 -13.96 38.53 -25.75
C HIS A 234 -15.12 38.54 -24.74
N HIS A 235 -16.10 39.43 -24.96
CA HIS A 235 -17.21 39.64 -24.03
C HIS A 235 -18.37 38.63 -24.20
N ASP A 236 -18.26 37.65 -25.10
CA ASP A 236 -19.25 36.59 -25.33
C ASP A 236 -19.19 35.48 -24.27
N ALA A 237 -20.33 34.81 -24.05
CA ALA A 237 -20.48 33.73 -23.07
C ALA A 237 -19.67 32.47 -23.45
N PHE A 238 -19.40 32.30 -24.74
CA PHE A 238 -18.67 31.17 -25.30
C PHE A 238 -17.54 31.70 -26.20
N LEU A 239 -16.44 30.97 -26.24
CA LEU A 239 -15.26 31.29 -27.05
C LEU A 239 -14.99 30.17 -28.04
N LYS A 240 -14.58 30.56 -29.25
CA LYS A 240 -14.03 29.64 -30.25
C LYS A 240 -12.51 29.60 -30.11
N LEU A 241 -11.97 28.46 -29.69
CA LEU A 241 -10.53 28.32 -29.45
C LEU A 241 -10.00 26.99 -30.02
N PRO A 242 -8.72 26.94 -30.42
CA PRO A 242 -8.02 25.67 -30.61
C PRO A 242 -7.98 24.89 -29.28
N VAL A 243 -8.20 23.58 -29.34
CA VAL A 243 -8.16 22.67 -28.17
C VAL A 243 -6.90 22.86 -27.32
N HIS A 244 -5.72 22.89 -27.94
CA HIS A 244 -4.44 23.06 -27.26
C HIS A 244 -4.39 24.36 -26.45
N ARG A 245 -4.91 25.46 -27.00
CA ARG A 245 -4.94 26.76 -26.32
C ARG A 245 -5.89 26.74 -25.14
N PHE A 246 -7.09 26.19 -25.32
CA PHE A 246 -8.06 26.08 -24.22
C PHE A 246 -7.53 25.23 -23.05
N LEU A 247 -6.82 24.13 -23.35
CA LEU A 247 -6.24 23.26 -22.32
C LEU A 247 -5.01 23.86 -21.66
N TRP A 248 -4.03 24.33 -22.44
CA TRP A 248 -2.68 24.62 -21.93
C TRP A 248 -2.36 26.10 -21.77
N GLY A 249 -3.20 26.99 -22.27
CA GLY A 249 -3.01 28.42 -22.11
C GLY A 249 -3.37 29.24 -23.34
N TYR A 250 -4.08 30.33 -23.11
CA TYR A 250 -4.23 31.44 -24.04
C TYR A 250 -4.21 32.77 -23.28
N ASP A 251 -3.82 33.82 -24.00
CA ASP A 251 -3.89 35.18 -23.49
C ASP A 251 -5.32 35.70 -23.63
N ASP A 252 -5.85 36.30 -22.57
CA ASP A 252 -7.20 36.87 -22.57
C ASP A 252 -7.24 38.23 -21.87
N ASP A 253 -7.83 39.21 -22.56
CA ASP A 253 -7.96 40.60 -22.07
C ASP A 253 -8.81 40.70 -20.80
N ILE A 254 -9.73 39.74 -20.55
CA ILE A 254 -10.55 39.68 -19.33
C ILE A 254 -9.68 39.55 -18.10
N ILE A 255 -8.68 38.66 -18.14
CA ILE A 255 -7.78 38.44 -16.99
C ILE A 255 -6.95 39.70 -16.75
N ASN A 256 -6.39 40.29 -17.81
CA ASN A 256 -5.60 41.52 -17.69
C ASN A 256 -6.43 42.71 -17.17
N THR A 257 -7.69 42.80 -17.59
CA THR A 257 -8.64 43.83 -17.11
C THR A 257 -9.03 43.61 -15.66
N ALA A 258 -9.17 42.35 -15.22
CA ALA A 258 -9.58 42.02 -13.87
C ALA A 258 -8.43 42.07 -12.85
N LYS A 259 -7.18 41.84 -13.29
CA LYS A 259 -5.98 41.82 -12.44
C LYS A 259 -5.91 43.02 -11.48
N PRO A 260 -6.05 44.30 -11.88
CA PRO A 260 -5.97 45.44 -10.95
C PRO A 260 -7.02 45.42 -9.84
N PHE A 261 -8.22 44.90 -10.11
CA PHE A 261 -9.33 44.87 -9.17
C PHE A 261 -9.27 43.68 -8.23
N LEU A 262 -8.81 42.53 -8.73
CA LEU A 262 -8.78 41.27 -8.00
C LEU A 262 -7.43 40.98 -7.31
N SER A 263 -6.36 41.67 -7.70
CA SER A 263 -5.02 41.54 -7.09
C SER A 263 -4.90 42.17 -5.69
N LEU A 264 -5.94 42.86 -5.20
CA LEU A 264 -5.94 43.48 -3.86
C LEU A 264 -5.71 42.48 -2.71
N ASN A 265 -5.90 41.18 -2.97
CA ASN A 265 -5.62 40.10 -2.00
C ASN A 265 -4.40 39.24 -2.37
N GLY A 266 -3.59 39.62 -3.36
CA GLY A 266 -2.34 38.93 -3.74
C GLY A 266 -2.49 37.51 -4.31
N LYS A 267 -3.72 37.09 -4.65
CA LYS A 267 -4.02 35.69 -5.03
C LYS A 267 -3.89 35.38 -6.52
N LEU A 268 -4.12 36.32 -7.44
CA LEU A 268 -4.06 36.04 -8.88
C LEU A 268 -2.62 36.15 -9.41
N ARG A 269 -1.99 35.00 -9.63
CA ARG A 269 -0.60 34.89 -10.10
C ARG A 269 -0.46 34.34 -11.52
N PHE A 270 -1.56 34.22 -12.25
CA PHE A 270 -1.56 33.61 -13.58
C PHE A 270 -1.65 34.69 -14.65
N ASP A 271 -0.70 34.66 -15.58
CA ASP A 271 -0.70 35.56 -16.73
C ASP A 271 -1.60 35.07 -17.85
N ASN A 272 -1.74 33.75 -17.98
CA ASN A 272 -2.49 33.08 -19.04
C ASN A 272 -3.57 32.19 -18.42
N PHE A 273 -4.67 32.01 -19.14
CA PHE A 273 -5.75 31.11 -18.72
C PHE A 273 -5.73 29.81 -19.52
N GLY A 274 -5.92 28.68 -18.86
CA GLY A 274 -6.12 27.39 -19.50
C GLY A 274 -6.62 26.37 -18.48
N LEU A 275 -7.41 25.39 -18.93
CA LEU A 275 -8.03 24.41 -18.03
C LEU A 275 -6.99 23.60 -17.23
N LEU A 276 -5.84 23.30 -17.85
CA LEU A 276 -4.76 22.46 -17.32
C LEU A 276 -3.44 23.23 -17.18
N VAL A 277 -3.46 24.56 -17.30
CA VAL A 277 -2.24 25.40 -17.31
C VAL A 277 -1.37 25.19 -16.06
N THR A 278 -2.01 25.00 -14.90
CA THR A 278 -1.32 24.80 -13.61
C THR A 278 -0.86 23.37 -13.37
N LYS A 279 -1.15 22.45 -14.29
CA LYS A 279 -0.79 21.04 -14.19
C LYS A 279 0.51 20.71 -14.90
N ASN A 280 0.94 21.51 -15.88
CA ASN A 280 2.20 21.30 -16.56
C ASN A 280 3.36 22.00 -15.83
N GLY A 281 4.53 21.36 -15.83
CA GLY A 281 5.69 21.84 -15.07
C GLY A 281 5.59 21.53 -13.58
N THR A 282 6.28 22.34 -12.78
CA THR A 282 6.28 22.19 -11.32
C THR A 282 4.99 22.76 -10.74
N VAL A 283 4.18 21.90 -10.13
CA VAL A 283 2.94 22.32 -9.46
C VAL A 283 3.25 23.06 -8.16
N SER A 284 2.40 24.02 -7.79
CA SER A 284 2.61 24.82 -6.58
C SER A 284 2.43 24.02 -5.29
N ASP A 285 1.66 22.94 -5.34
CA ASP A 285 1.31 22.15 -4.17
C ASP A 285 2.53 21.47 -3.55
N ARG A 286 2.60 21.54 -2.22
CA ARG A 286 3.63 20.91 -1.40
C ARG A 286 3.00 19.80 -0.58
N LEU A 287 3.45 18.58 -0.82
CA LEU A 287 2.95 17.38 -0.15
C LEU A 287 3.98 16.91 0.87
N THR A 288 3.54 16.62 2.09
CA THR A 288 4.34 15.95 3.11
C THR A 288 3.73 14.58 3.38
N ILE A 289 4.46 13.52 3.06
CA ILE A 289 4.06 12.13 3.29
C ILE A 289 4.93 11.48 4.37
N ASN A 290 4.45 10.40 4.97
CA ASN A 290 5.28 9.54 5.80
C ASN A 290 6.09 8.56 4.95
N THR A 291 7.37 8.37 5.27
CA THR A 291 8.31 7.53 4.50
C THR A 291 8.11 6.03 4.73
N GLY A 292 7.40 5.65 5.79
CA GLY A 292 7.27 4.26 6.24
C GLY A 292 8.52 3.70 6.94
N GLU A 293 9.51 4.54 7.25
CA GLU A 293 10.78 4.08 7.84
C GLU A 293 10.64 3.59 9.28
N ASN A 294 9.87 4.33 10.09
CA ASN A 294 9.58 3.97 11.47
C ASN A 294 8.36 3.05 11.59
N ASP A 295 7.33 3.32 10.77
CA ASP A 295 6.05 2.62 10.78
C ASP A 295 5.63 2.33 9.34
N LYS A 296 5.83 1.07 8.90
CA LYS A 296 5.49 0.63 7.55
C LYS A 296 4.00 0.78 7.24
N ASP A 297 3.14 0.82 8.25
CA ASP A 297 1.69 0.94 8.09
C ASP A 297 1.25 2.39 7.77
N LYS A 298 2.20 3.33 7.73
CA LYS A 298 1.99 4.72 7.33
C LYS A 298 2.67 5.10 6.02
N ILE A 299 3.35 4.17 5.36
CA ILE A 299 4.07 4.47 4.12
C ILE A 299 3.18 5.19 3.10
N ASN A 300 3.70 6.29 2.55
CA ASN A 300 3.02 7.09 1.52
C ASN A 300 1.65 7.67 1.92
N ILE A 301 1.35 7.72 3.23
CA ILE A 301 0.17 8.44 3.73
C ILE A 301 0.51 9.93 3.85
N LEU A 302 -0.38 10.77 3.30
CA LEU A 302 -0.28 12.22 3.35
C LEU A 302 -0.55 12.73 4.76
N GLU A 303 0.38 13.53 5.27
CA GLU A 303 0.29 14.16 6.60
C GLU A 303 0.12 15.68 6.54
N LYS A 304 0.64 16.34 5.50
CA LYS A 304 0.42 17.77 5.27
C LYS A 304 0.21 18.10 3.80
N PHE A 305 -0.70 19.02 3.55
CA PHE A 305 -0.95 19.66 2.27
C PHE A 305 -0.69 21.16 2.40
N ASN A 306 0.29 21.68 1.66
CA ASN A 306 0.70 23.09 1.73
C ASN A 306 1.07 23.60 3.13
N GLY A 307 1.52 22.69 4.00
CA GLY A 307 1.91 22.97 5.39
C GLY A 307 0.82 22.67 6.41
N ASP A 308 -0.43 22.54 5.98
CA ASP A 308 -1.58 22.28 6.84
C ASP A 308 -1.87 20.78 6.98
N THR A 309 -2.30 20.36 8.16
CA THR A 309 -2.66 18.95 8.45
C THR A 309 -4.13 18.64 8.15
N LYS A 310 -4.93 19.68 7.85
CA LYS A 310 -6.34 19.61 7.48
C LYS A 310 -6.65 20.72 6.50
N LEU A 311 -7.65 20.50 5.66
CA LEU A 311 -8.15 21.51 4.75
C LEU A 311 -8.97 22.57 5.52
N PRO A 312 -9.07 23.79 4.99
CA PRO A 312 -9.90 24.84 5.58
C PRO A 312 -11.25 25.03 4.85
N TYR A 313 -11.68 24.08 4.02
CA TYR A 313 -12.74 24.31 3.02
C TYR A 313 -14.12 23.77 3.43
N TRP A 314 -14.17 22.73 4.26
CA TRP A 314 -15.40 21.96 4.51
C TRP A 314 -15.94 22.18 5.92
N GLY A 315 -17.22 21.85 6.13
CA GLY A 315 -17.92 22.12 7.39
C GLY A 315 -17.52 21.21 8.57
N SER A 316 -16.73 20.16 8.34
CA SER A 316 -16.33 19.21 9.39
C SER A 316 -14.84 18.84 9.33
N SER A 317 -14.30 18.38 10.46
CA SER A 317 -12.92 17.90 10.55
C SER A 317 -12.67 16.65 9.71
N GLU A 318 -13.69 15.79 9.55
CA GLU A 318 -13.62 14.55 8.78
C GLU A 318 -13.51 14.83 7.28
N CYS A 319 -14.25 15.82 6.79
CA CYS A 319 -14.29 16.21 5.39
C CYS A 319 -13.09 17.07 4.99
N ASN A 320 -12.54 17.80 5.98
CA ASN A 320 -11.24 18.46 5.89
C ASN A 320 -10.04 17.52 6.11
N SER A 321 -10.24 16.24 6.39
CA SER A 321 -9.13 15.31 6.54
C SER A 321 -8.43 15.08 5.20
N ILE A 322 -7.11 15.16 5.23
CA ILE A 322 -6.22 14.89 4.10
C ILE A 322 -5.57 13.51 4.19
N GLU A 323 -5.83 12.76 5.27
CA GLU A 323 -5.21 11.48 5.53
C GLU A 323 -5.65 10.46 4.46
N GLY A 324 -4.69 10.08 3.63
CA GLY A 324 -4.89 9.18 2.50
C GLY A 324 -3.61 9.04 1.68
N SER A 325 -3.59 8.07 0.79
CA SER A 325 -2.49 7.90 -0.18
C SER A 325 -2.66 8.88 -1.36
N ASP A 326 -1.62 9.04 -2.17
CA ASP A 326 -1.71 9.66 -3.50
C ASP A 326 -2.26 8.70 -4.57
N GLY A 327 -2.59 7.46 -4.20
CA GLY A 327 -3.14 6.44 -5.09
C GLY A 327 -2.08 5.55 -5.75
N THR A 328 -0.80 5.78 -5.50
CA THR A 328 0.30 4.99 -6.12
C THR A 328 0.78 3.84 -5.23
N ILE A 329 0.94 4.10 -3.93
CA ILE A 329 1.41 3.15 -2.93
C ILE A 329 0.50 3.23 -1.70
N PHE A 330 0.08 2.09 -1.20
CA PHE A 330 -0.72 1.93 0.00
C PHE A 330 0.00 1.05 1.01
N PRO A 331 -0.15 1.30 2.32
CA PRO A 331 0.30 0.36 3.32
C PRO A 331 -0.49 -0.97 3.21
N PRO A 332 0.16 -2.14 3.13
CA PRO A 332 -0.54 -3.42 2.99
C PRO A 332 -1.54 -3.71 4.11
N ALA A 333 -1.29 -3.24 5.32
CA ALA A 333 -2.21 -3.38 6.46
C ALA A 333 -3.55 -2.64 6.26
N MET A 334 -3.65 -1.73 5.29
CA MET A 334 -4.91 -1.07 4.92
C MET A 334 -5.71 -1.83 3.86
N LEU A 335 -5.11 -2.79 3.18
CA LEU A 335 -5.70 -3.52 2.06
C LEU A 335 -6.55 -4.71 2.52
N ASP A 336 -7.58 -4.40 3.30
CA ASP A 336 -8.62 -5.36 3.69
C ASP A 336 -9.83 -5.20 2.75
N ARG A 337 -10.45 -6.33 2.37
CA ARG A 337 -11.66 -6.37 1.53
C ARG A 337 -12.87 -5.71 2.21
N ASN A 338 -12.85 -5.52 3.53
CA ASN A 338 -13.91 -4.85 4.28
C ASN A 338 -13.59 -3.39 4.65
N ARG A 339 -12.41 -2.88 4.29
CA ARG A 339 -11.95 -1.53 4.66
C ARG A 339 -12.00 -0.59 3.46
N THR A 340 -12.54 0.60 3.68
CA THR A 340 -12.42 1.71 2.73
C THR A 340 -11.03 2.31 2.80
N ILE A 341 -10.38 2.45 1.63
CA ILE A 341 -9.14 3.19 1.49
C ILE A 341 -9.44 4.61 1.00
N TYR A 342 -8.55 5.55 1.32
CA TYR A 342 -8.72 6.95 0.96
C TYR A 342 -7.56 7.44 0.09
N ILE A 343 -7.91 8.19 -0.94
CA ILE A 343 -6.96 8.83 -1.85
C ILE A 343 -7.17 10.32 -1.77
N PHE A 344 -6.12 11.06 -1.43
CA PHE A 344 -6.19 12.50 -1.42
C PHE A 344 -6.11 13.05 -2.85
N TYR A 345 -7.15 13.76 -3.28
CA TYR A 345 -7.22 14.33 -4.61
C TYR A 345 -7.16 15.85 -4.51
N GLY A 346 -5.95 16.42 -4.61
CA GLY A 346 -5.73 17.86 -4.44
C GLY A 346 -6.61 18.74 -5.33
N ASN A 347 -6.95 18.25 -6.54
CA ASN A 347 -7.81 18.97 -7.49
C ASN A 347 -9.29 19.03 -7.08
N LEU A 348 -9.74 18.11 -6.23
CA LEU A 348 -11.09 18.12 -5.64
C LEU A 348 -11.06 18.59 -4.19
N CYS A 349 -9.87 18.89 -3.67
CA CYS A 349 -9.69 19.49 -2.36
C CYS A 349 -10.32 18.65 -1.25
N ARG A 350 -10.28 17.33 -1.40
CA ARG A 350 -10.75 16.35 -0.42
C ARG A 350 -10.08 15.01 -0.69
N ARG A 351 -10.12 14.12 0.29
CA ARG A 351 -9.90 12.70 0.05
C ARG A 351 -11.17 12.03 -0.49
N LEU A 352 -10.98 11.04 -1.35
CA LEU A 352 -12.02 10.25 -1.99
C LEU A 352 -11.99 8.83 -1.42
N PRO A 353 -13.14 8.27 -1.01
CA PRO A 353 -13.24 6.89 -0.58
C PRO A 353 -13.16 5.93 -1.77
N PHE A 354 -12.53 4.78 -1.56
CA PHE A 354 -12.51 3.66 -2.49
C PHE A 354 -12.81 2.37 -1.73
N ASN A 355 -13.81 1.61 -2.19
CA ASN A 355 -14.24 0.36 -1.57
C ASN A 355 -13.82 -0.83 -2.42
N TYR A 356 -13.46 -1.94 -1.78
CA TYR A 356 -13.18 -3.18 -2.47
C TYR A 356 -14.40 -3.68 -3.24
N VAL A 357 -14.17 -4.17 -4.45
CA VAL A 357 -15.21 -4.70 -5.34
C VAL A 357 -14.98 -6.19 -5.60
N LYS A 358 -13.78 -6.56 -6.06
CA LYS A 358 -13.45 -7.93 -6.46
C LYS A 358 -11.94 -8.12 -6.61
N ASP A 359 -11.51 -9.37 -6.65
CA ASP A 359 -10.16 -9.74 -7.09
C ASP A 359 -10.10 -9.74 -8.63
N VAL A 360 -8.96 -9.37 -9.21
CA VAL A 360 -8.71 -9.34 -10.66
C VAL A 360 -7.33 -9.91 -10.98
N ASP A 361 -7.21 -10.64 -12.08
CA ASP A 361 -5.94 -11.17 -12.60
C ASP A 361 -5.49 -10.31 -13.79
N ILE A 362 -4.26 -9.83 -13.76
CA ILE A 362 -3.66 -9.00 -14.83
C ILE A 362 -2.71 -9.78 -15.76
N GLY A 363 -2.69 -11.11 -15.66
CA GLY A 363 -1.77 -12.00 -16.35
C GLY A 363 -0.66 -12.51 -15.43
N ASP A 364 0.03 -13.57 -15.88
CA ASP A 364 1.14 -14.22 -15.16
C ASP A 364 0.78 -14.76 -13.76
N GLY A 365 -0.53 -14.93 -13.48
CA GLY A 365 -1.06 -15.40 -12.20
C GLY A 365 -1.05 -14.35 -11.08
N ILE A 366 -0.86 -13.07 -11.40
CA ILE A 366 -0.78 -11.98 -10.41
C ILE A 366 -2.20 -11.50 -10.08
N GLU A 367 -2.69 -11.89 -8.89
CA GLU A 367 -3.97 -11.43 -8.35
C GLU A 367 -3.84 -10.05 -7.68
N LEU A 368 -4.77 -9.14 -8.03
CA LEU A 368 -4.89 -7.81 -7.48
C LEU A 368 -6.26 -7.60 -6.85
N LEU A 369 -6.33 -6.63 -5.93
CA LEU A 369 -7.58 -6.19 -5.32
C LEU A 369 -8.10 -4.97 -6.09
N ARG A 370 -9.30 -5.07 -6.69
CA ARG A 370 -9.97 -3.93 -7.32
C ARG A 370 -10.73 -3.12 -6.28
N TYR A 371 -10.33 -1.87 -6.12
CA TYR A 371 -11.04 -0.86 -5.34
C TYR A 371 -11.70 0.15 -6.29
N SER A 372 -12.94 0.55 -6.01
CA SER A 372 -13.69 1.51 -6.82
C SER A 372 -14.31 2.60 -5.98
N MET A 373 -14.46 3.78 -6.58
CA MET A 373 -15.13 4.91 -5.95
C MET A 373 -16.62 4.58 -5.76
N PRO A 374 -17.19 4.73 -4.55
CA PRO A 374 -18.59 4.44 -4.33
C PRO A 374 -19.48 5.41 -5.10
N ARG A 375 -20.64 4.93 -5.54
CA ARG A 375 -21.62 5.73 -6.31
C ARG A 375 -22.14 6.96 -5.54
N THR A 376 -22.10 6.92 -4.21
CA THR A 376 -22.58 7.98 -3.31
C THR A 376 -21.57 9.11 -3.07
N VAL A 377 -20.38 9.04 -3.67
CA VAL A 377 -19.27 9.99 -3.39
C VAL A 377 -19.63 11.46 -3.66
N PHE A 378 -20.51 11.71 -4.64
CA PHE A 378 -21.00 13.03 -5.03
C PHE A 378 -22.52 13.18 -4.83
N ASP A 379 -23.14 12.30 -4.03
CA ASP A 379 -24.56 12.45 -3.70
C ASP A 379 -24.79 13.64 -2.78
N ASP A 380 -26.00 14.21 -2.86
CA ASP A 380 -26.47 15.23 -1.92
C ASP A 380 -26.80 14.62 -0.54
N PRO A 381 -26.93 15.46 0.51
CA PRO A 381 -27.14 14.96 1.87
C PRO A 381 -28.49 14.29 2.12
N ASP A 382 -29.52 14.56 1.31
CA ASP A 382 -30.83 13.92 1.46
C ASP A 382 -30.75 12.44 1.08
N HIS A 383 -29.86 12.10 0.15
CA HIS A 383 -29.60 10.72 -0.28
C HIS A 383 -28.43 10.07 0.48
N TYR A 384 -27.41 10.85 0.86
CA TYR A 384 -26.25 10.37 1.61
C TYR A 384 -25.79 11.40 2.64
N SER A 385 -26.36 11.31 3.85
CA SER A 385 -26.15 12.28 4.94
C SER A 385 -24.69 12.58 5.31
N PRO A 386 -23.71 11.67 5.19
CA PRO A 386 -22.32 12.00 5.47
C PRO A 386 -21.73 13.08 4.54
N ASN A 387 -22.33 13.34 3.37
CA ASN A 387 -21.87 14.39 2.46
C ASN A 387 -22.29 15.81 2.88
N GLN A 388 -23.10 15.99 3.93
CA GLN A 388 -23.55 17.31 4.42
C GLN A 388 -22.39 18.29 4.65
N CYS A 389 -21.25 17.80 5.10
CA CYS A 389 -20.06 18.62 5.37
C CYS A 389 -19.40 19.22 4.12
N TYR A 390 -19.73 18.72 2.92
CA TYR A 390 -19.21 19.21 1.64
C TYR A 390 -20.07 20.32 1.03
N CYS A 391 -21.16 20.69 1.70
CA CYS A 391 -21.99 21.82 1.32
C CYS A 391 -21.38 23.14 1.77
N ASP A 392 -21.87 24.24 1.20
CA ASP A 392 -21.42 25.58 1.53
C ASP A 392 -21.69 25.89 3.02
N ILE A 393 -20.66 26.37 3.72
CA ILE A 393 -20.71 26.53 5.18
C ILE A 393 -21.57 27.72 5.58
N ASP A 394 -21.55 28.80 4.79
CA ASP A 394 -22.17 30.06 5.15
C ASP A 394 -23.68 30.06 4.86
N THR A 395 -24.08 29.44 3.75
CA THR A 395 -25.47 29.37 3.29
C THR A 395 -26.18 28.07 3.66
N ALA A 396 -25.43 27.05 4.09
CA ALA A 396 -25.90 25.67 4.25
C ALA A 396 -26.54 25.09 2.96
N SER A 397 -26.20 25.66 1.80
CA SER A 397 -26.69 25.22 0.49
C SER A 397 -25.78 24.13 -0.09
N CYS A 398 -26.39 23.13 -0.71
CA CYS A 398 -25.68 22.03 -1.35
C CYS A 398 -25.90 22.08 -2.87
N PRO A 399 -24.88 21.74 -3.68
CA PRO A 399 -25.09 21.55 -5.10
C PRO A 399 -26.07 20.39 -5.37
N PRO A 400 -26.68 20.33 -6.57
CA PRO A 400 -27.46 19.19 -7.00
C PRO A 400 -26.71 17.86 -6.86
N ARG A 401 -27.48 16.78 -6.68
CA ARG A 401 -26.94 15.41 -6.63
C ARG A 401 -26.02 15.11 -7.82
N GLY A 402 -24.89 14.47 -7.53
CA GLY A 402 -23.88 14.04 -8.50
C GLY A 402 -22.82 15.09 -8.82
N VAL A 403 -22.80 16.20 -8.09
CA VAL A 403 -21.88 17.31 -8.30
C VAL A 403 -21.29 17.75 -6.95
N ILE A 404 -20.01 18.14 -6.96
CA ILE A 404 -19.34 18.78 -5.83
C ILE A 404 -18.82 20.16 -6.23
N ASP A 405 -19.07 21.15 -5.40
CA ASP A 405 -18.55 22.50 -5.58
C ASP A 405 -17.11 22.58 -5.06
N ILE A 406 -16.17 22.98 -5.92
CA ILE A 406 -14.74 23.12 -5.58
C ILE A 406 -14.27 24.58 -5.62
N THR A 407 -15.20 25.54 -5.67
CA THR A 407 -14.95 26.98 -5.78
C THR A 407 -13.99 27.50 -4.70
N SER A 408 -14.14 27.03 -3.47
CA SER A 408 -13.34 27.47 -2.31
C SER A 408 -11.85 27.20 -2.47
N CYS A 409 -11.47 26.16 -3.19
CA CYS A 409 -10.07 25.78 -3.38
C CYS A 409 -9.50 26.10 -4.76
N THR A 410 -10.35 26.51 -5.71
CA THR A 410 -9.96 27.03 -7.04
C THR A 410 -9.83 28.56 -7.05
N MET A 411 -9.44 29.14 -5.91
CA MET A 411 -9.28 30.58 -5.71
C MET A 411 -10.56 31.40 -5.98
N GLY A 412 -11.73 30.79 -5.81
CA GLY A 412 -13.03 31.42 -6.04
C GLY A 412 -13.50 31.39 -7.49
N ALA A 413 -12.86 30.61 -8.37
CA ALA A 413 -13.43 30.31 -9.68
C ALA A 413 -14.63 29.35 -9.49
N PRO A 414 -15.80 29.60 -10.10
CA PRO A 414 -17.06 28.87 -9.87
C PRO A 414 -17.06 27.48 -10.51
N LEU A 415 -16.11 26.63 -10.13
CA LEU A 415 -15.88 25.32 -10.72
C LEU A 415 -16.51 24.22 -9.87
N LEU A 416 -17.10 23.25 -10.55
CA LEU A 416 -17.68 22.07 -9.94
C LEU A 416 -17.14 20.81 -10.61
N ALA A 417 -17.09 19.72 -9.86
CA ALA A 417 -16.73 18.41 -10.39
C ALA A 417 -17.90 17.43 -10.33
N SER A 418 -17.91 16.50 -11.27
CA SER A 418 -18.91 15.41 -11.33
C SER A 418 -18.30 14.17 -11.98
N PHE A 419 -19.06 13.10 -12.07
CA PHE A 419 -18.75 12.05 -13.04
C PHE A 419 -19.02 12.55 -14.49
N PRO A 420 -18.35 11.98 -15.49
CA PRO A 420 -18.59 12.31 -16.90
C PRO A 420 -20.06 12.17 -17.32
N HIS A 421 -20.49 13.10 -18.16
CA HIS A 421 -21.87 13.25 -18.66
C HIS A 421 -22.93 13.36 -17.55
N PHE A 422 -22.53 13.87 -16.37
CA PHE A 422 -23.34 13.86 -15.15
C PHE A 422 -23.91 12.46 -14.82
N TYR A 423 -23.12 11.41 -15.07
CA TYR A 423 -23.45 10.06 -14.64
C TYR A 423 -23.71 10.04 -13.13
N LEU A 424 -24.79 9.37 -12.71
CA LEU A 424 -25.33 9.36 -11.34
C LEU A 424 -25.88 10.71 -10.82
N GLY A 425 -25.82 11.78 -11.62
CA GLY A 425 -26.36 13.08 -11.25
C GLY A 425 -27.88 13.20 -11.38
N ASP A 426 -28.40 14.24 -10.75
CA ASP A 426 -29.80 14.69 -10.89
C ASP A 426 -30.14 14.89 -12.38
N PRO A 427 -31.25 14.34 -12.90
CA PRO A 427 -31.70 14.55 -14.28
C PRO A 427 -31.73 16.02 -14.72
N LYS A 428 -32.03 16.96 -13.82
CA LYS A 428 -32.07 18.40 -14.12
C LYS A 428 -30.73 18.96 -14.62
N LEU A 429 -29.61 18.31 -14.31
CA LEU A 429 -28.29 18.67 -14.81
C LEU A 429 -28.14 18.43 -16.32
N ARG A 430 -28.93 17.50 -16.88
CA ARG A 430 -28.88 17.12 -18.29
C ARG A 430 -30.02 17.72 -19.11
N GLU A 431 -31.14 18.08 -18.47
CA GLU A 431 -32.32 18.64 -19.14
C GLU A 431 -32.05 19.83 -20.08
N PRO A 432 -31.17 20.79 -19.74
CA PRO A 432 -30.86 21.93 -20.62
C PRO A 432 -30.02 21.57 -21.85
N PHE A 433 -29.50 20.35 -21.92
CA PHE A 433 -28.52 19.93 -22.90
C PHE A 433 -29.05 18.81 -23.81
N GLU A 434 -28.57 18.81 -25.05
CA GLU A 434 -28.64 17.66 -25.96
C GLU A 434 -27.21 17.16 -26.19
N GLY A 435 -27.02 15.83 -26.27
CA GLY A 435 -25.71 15.21 -26.54
C GLY A 435 -24.93 14.69 -25.33
N LEU A 436 -25.52 14.71 -24.13
CA LEU A 436 -24.95 14.06 -22.94
C LEU A 436 -25.40 12.59 -22.82
N GLU A 437 -24.45 11.67 -22.76
CA GLU A 437 -24.66 10.22 -22.78
C GLU A 437 -23.91 9.54 -21.62
N PRO A 438 -24.52 9.42 -20.42
CA PRO A 438 -23.88 8.78 -19.28
C PRO A 438 -23.71 7.26 -19.50
N ASN A 439 -22.48 6.77 -19.35
CA ASN A 439 -22.13 5.36 -19.49
C ASN A 439 -21.31 4.86 -18.28
N PRO A 440 -21.82 3.90 -17.49
CA PRO A 440 -21.13 3.42 -16.29
C PRO A 440 -19.75 2.80 -16.58
N GLU A 441 -19.63 2.01 -17.65
CA GLU A 441 -18.38 1.29 -17.95
C GLU A 441 -17.25 2.24 -18.34
N LEU A 442 -17.60 3.33 -19.02
CA LEU A 442 -16.65 4.37 -19.39
C LEU A 442 -16.33 5.28 -18.19
N HIS A 443 -17.33 5.62 -17.38
CA HIS A 443 -17.25 6.74 -16.43
C HIS A 443 -16.89 6.32 -14.99
N ASP A 444 -16.98 5.03 -14.63
CA ASP A 444 -16.59 4.54 -13.30
C ASP A 444 -15.07 4.67 -13.07
N SER A 445 -14.66 4.94 -11.83
CA SER A 445 -13.25 5.02 -11.42
C SER A 445 -12.84 3.84 -10.54
N TYR A 446 -11.67 3.25 -10.80
CA TYR A 446 -11.14 2.11 -10.05
C TYR A 446 -9.61 2.09 -10.01
N LEU A 447 -9.06 1.34 -9.06
CA LEU A 447 -7.65 1.03 -8.91
C LEU A 447 -7.48 -0.46 -8.59
N ASP A 448 -6.48 -1.07 -9.20
CA ASP A 448 -6.10 -2.46 -8.97
C ASP A 448 -4.77 -2.49 -8.23
N ILE A 449 -4.80 -2.97 -6.99
CA ILE A 449 -3.70 -2.85 -6.04
C ILE A 449 -3.16 -4.24 -5.71
N HIS A 450 -1.84 -4.38 -5.72
CA HIS A 450 -1.18 -5.62 -5.32
C HIS A 450 -1.29 -5.82 -3.80
N PRO A 451 -1.93 -6.89 -3.29
CA PRO A 451 -2.28 -7.02 -1.87
C PRO A 451 -1.06 -7.03 -0.94
N THR A 452 0.02 -7.72 -1.34
CA THR A 452 1.21 -7.87 -0.49
C THR A 452 2.15 -6.67 -0.56
N LEU A 453 2.24 -6.01 -1.72
CA LEU A 453 3.21 -4.93 -1.97
C LEU A 453 2.60 -3.54 -1.79
N GLY A 454 1.27 -3.45 -1.89
CA GLY A 454 0.54 -2.19 -1.80
C GLY A 454 0.71 -1.24 -2.98
N ILE A 455 1.25 -1.71 -4.10
CA ILE A 455 1.49 -0.89 -5.30
C ILE A 455 0.27 -0.97 -6.22
N SER A 456 -0.22 0.17 -6.69
CA SER A 456 -1.23 0.25 -7.74
C SER A 456 -0.61 -0.10 -9.09
N LEU A 457 -1.13 -1.14 -9.75
CA LEU A 457 -0.59 -1.64 -11.02
C LEU A 457 -1.48 -1.30 -12.22
N SER A 458 -2.78 -1.13 -12.00
CA SER A 458 -3.70 -0.62 -13.00
C SER A 458 -4.70 0.30 -12.34
N GLY A 459 -5.32 1.16 -13.13
CA GLY A 459 -6.34 2.05 -12.63
C GLY A 459 -6.89 2.95 -13.71
N LYS A 460 -8.10 3.42 -13.47
CA LYS A 460 -8.83 4.38 -14.28
C LYS A 460 -9.48 5.39 -13.35
N SER A 461 -9.17 6.67 -13.53
CA SER A 461 -9.83 7.77 -12.83
C SER A 461 -10.50 8.66 -13.86
N SER A 462 -11.81 8.87 -13.74
CA SER A 462 -12.61 9.66 -14.69
C SER A 462 -13.39 10.73 -13.96
N LEU A 463 -13.13 11.99 -14.27
CA LEU A 463 -13.75 13.15 -13.63
C LEU A 463 -14.13 14.19 -14.66
N GLN A 464 -15.27 14.83 -14.46
CA GLN A 464 -15.74 15.95 -15.26
C GLN A 464 -15.59 17.26 -14.50
N LEU A 465 -15.17 18.29 -15.21
CA LEU A 465 -15.14 19.67 -14.76
C LEU A 465 -16.30 20.44 -15.39
N ASN A 466 -16.95 21.24 -14.56
CA ASN A 466 -18.10 22.05 -14.90
C ASN A 466 -17.90 23.47 -14.35
N ILE A 467 -18.64 24.43 -14.90
CA ILE A 467 -18.67 25.81 -14.39
C ILE A 467 -20.12 26.22 -14.11
N ILE A 468 -20.39 26.81 -12.96
CA ILE A 468 -21.72 27.34 -12.62
C ILE A 468 -21.87 28.79 -13.05
N VAL A 469 -23.01 29.09 -13.67
CA VAL A 469 -23.38 30.43 -14.12
C VAL A 469 -23.95 31.21 -12.93
N ARG A 470 -23.29 32.31 -12.56
CA ARG A 470 -23.84 33.34 -11.67
C ARG A 470 -23.96 34.65 -12.44
N LYS A 471 -25.14 35.26 -12.49
CA LYS A 471 -25.38 36.43 -13.34
C LYS A 471 -25.26 37.75 -12.58
N SER A 472 -25.01 38.81 -13.35
CA SER A 472 -25.08 40.19 -12.86
C SER A 472 -25.98 41.00 -13.77
N SER A 473 -26.87 41.83 -13.20
CA SER A 473 -27.73 42.73 -13.97
C SER A 473 -26.96 43.75 -14.83
N LEU A 474 -25.66 43.93 -14.59
CA LEU A 474 -24.79 44.86 -15.32
C LEU A 474 -24.15 44.25 -16.56
N ILE A 475 -24.17 42.91 -16.70
CA ILE A 475 -23.62 42.21 -17.87
C ILE A 475 -24.72 41.35 -18.49
N SER A 476 -25.14 41.74 -19.69
CA SER A 476 -26.21 41.06 -20.41
C SER A 476 -25.77 39.78 -21.11
N THR A 477 -24.47 39.56 -21.29
CA THR A 477 -23.94 38.42 -22.06
C THR A 477 -24.46 37.08 -21.56
N LEU A 478 -24.64 36.90 -20.25
CA LEU A 478 -25.07 35.63 -19.66
C LEU A 478 -26.60 35.54 -19.46
N ASN A 479 -27.38 36.56 -19.84
CA ASN A 479 -28.81 36.64 -19.49
C ASN A 479 -29.67 35.54 -20.12
N PHE A 480 -29.24 35.00 -21.26
CA PHE A 480 -29.94 33.91 -21.94
C PHE A 480 -29.74 32.55 -21.28
N LEU A 481 -28.77 32.44 -20.35
CA LEU A 481 -28.54 31.26 -19.53
C LEU A 481 -29.34 31.38 -18.22
N GLU A 482 -29.77 30.25 -17.68
CA GLU A 482 -30.46 30.21 -16.38
C GLU A 482 -29.48 30.55 -15.24
N GLU A 483 -30.01 31.11 -14.14
CA GLU A 483 -29.20 31.32 -12.93
C GLU A 483 -28.83 29.95 -12.35
N GLU A 484 -27.61 29.79 -11.85
CA GLU A 484 -27.10 28.53 -11.30
C GLU A 484 -27.05 27.36 -12.30
N MET A 485 -27.17 27.64 -13.60
CA MET A 485 -26.97 26.64 -14.65
C MET A 485 -25.53 26.11 -14.62
N ILE A 486 -25.37 24.78 -14.56
CA ILE A 486 -24.06 24.12 -14.54
C ILE A 486 -23.69 23.70 -15.96
N LEU A 487 -22.71 24.40 -16.54
CA LEU A 487 -22.21 24.14 -17.88
C LEU A 487 -21.09 23.09 -17.84
N PRO A 488 -21.24 21.92 -18.50
CA PRO A 488 -20.16 20.96 -18.63
C PRO A 488 -19.04 21.52 -19.52
N VAL A 489 -17.79 21.39 -19.07
CA VAL A 489 -16.63 21.97 -19.77
C VAL A 489 -15.82 20.88 -20.46
N ALA A 490 -15.37 19.92 -19.67
CA ALA A 490 -14.52 18.83 -20.13
C ALA A 490 -14.61 17.66 -19.16
N TRP A 491 -14.35 16.45 -19.62
CA TRP A 491 -14.05 15.32 -18.75
C TRP A 491 -12.70 14.70 -19.09
N ILE A 492 -12.03 14.22 -18.06
CA ILE A 492 -10.65 13.77 -18.11
C ILE A 492 -10.59 12.38 -17.53
N GLN A 493 -9.99 11.47 -18.29
CA GLN A 493 -9.68 10.13 -17.86
C GLN A 493 -8.17 9.94 -17.75
N MET A 494 -7.71 9.58 -16.56
CA MET A 494 -6.35 9.11 -16.30
C MET A 494 -6.36 7.59 -16.29
N THR A 495 -5.45 6.97 -17.02
CA THR A 495 -5.33 5.50 -17.09
C THR A 495 -3.87 5.05 -17.10
N VAL A 496 -3.61 3.85 -16.60
CA VAL A 496 -2.34 3.14 -16.77
C VAL A 496 -2.61 1.93 -17.66
N GLU A 497 -2.25 2.03 -18.94
CA GLU A 497 -2.51 0.97 -19.94
C GLU A 497 -1.38 -0.06 -19.97
N GLU A 498 -0.12 0.39 -19.89
CA GLU A 498 1.04 -0.50 -19.97
C GLU A 498 1.94 -0.37 -18.74
N LEU A 499 2.29 -1.53 -18.18
CA LEU A 499 3.27 -1.64 -17.10
C LEU A 499 4.65 -1.90 -17.69
N PRO A 500 5.68 -1.12 -17.30
CA PRO A 500 7.05 -1.39 -17.70
C PRO A 500 7.49 -2.81 -17.29
N GLU A 501 8.26 -3.48 -18.14
CA GLU A 501 8.76 -4.83 -17.85
C GLU A 501 9.54 -4.91 -16.54
N SER A 502 10.29 -3.86 -16.19
CA SER A 502 11.01 -3.78 -14.93
C SER A 502 10.09 -3.83 -13.71
N LEU A 503 8.92 -3.19 -13.79
CA LEU A 503 7.92 -3.22 -12.72
C LEU A 503 7.18 -4.56 -12.71
N ARG A 504 6.83 -5.12 -13.88
CA ARG A 504 6.25 -6.47 -13.97
C ARG A 504 7.16 -7.52 -13.35
N SER A 505 8.45 -7.49 -13.69
CA SER A 505 9.46 -8.39 -13.12
C SER A 505 9.61 -8.21 -11.61
N LEU A 506 9.63 -6.96 -11.13
CA LEU A 506 9.67 -6.67 -9.69
C LEU A 506 8.47 -7.25 -8.94
N VAL A 507 7.25 -7.07 -9.47
CA VAL A 507 6.02 -7.62 -8.88
C VAL A 507 6.05 -9.15 -8.92
N TYR A 508 6.44 -9.74 -10.05
CA TYR A 508 6.52 -11.20 -10.20
C TYR A 508 7.50 -11.82 -9.18
N HIS A 509 8.73 -11.30 -9.09
CA HIS A 509 9.70 -11.79 -8.13
C HIS A 509 9.29 -11.50 -6.68
N GLY A 510 8.70 -10.32 -6.43
CA GLY A 510 8.16 -9.93 -5.13
C GLY A 510 7.01 -10.81 -4.64
N THR A 511 6.32 -11.51 -5.54
CA THR A 511 5.16 -12.36 -5.25
C THR A 511 5.51 -13.84 -5.24
N PHE A 512 6.08 -14.35 -6.34
CA PHE A 512 6.29 -15.79 -6.52
C PHE A 512 7.65 -16.25 -6.03
N SER A 513 8.72 -15.53 -6.35
CA SER A 513 10.07 -15.95 -5.97
C SER A 513 10.29 -15.89 -4.46
N THR A 514 9.69 -14.91 -3.82
CA THR A 514 9.73 -14.69 -2.37
C THR A 514 8.88 -15.71 -1.62
N ALA A 515 7.68 -16.01 -2.11
CA ALA A 515 6.85 -17.09 -1.58
C ALA A 515 7.53 -18.47 -1.75
N ALA A 516 8.13 -18.73 -2.91
CA ALA A 516 8.89 -19.96 -3.15
C ALA A 516 10.13 -20.06 -2.25
N ALA A 517 10.85 -18.95 -2.03
CA ALA A 517 11.98 -18.90 -1.11
C ALA A 517 11.55 -19.12 0.35
N GLN A 518 10.45 -18.50 0.79
CA GLN A 518 9.87 -18.69 2.12
C GLN A 518 9.48 -20.16 2.31
N LEU A 519 8.76 -20.75 1.35
CA LEU A 519 8.35 -22.14 1.39
C LEU A 519 9.56 -23.08 1.40
N GLY A 520 10.54 -22.84 0.53
CA GLY A 520 11.78 -23.62 0.44
C GLY A 520 12.59 -23.60 1.74
N LEU A 521 12.76 -22.42 2.36
CA LEU A 521 13.42 -22.28 3.66
C LEU A 521 12.63 -22.96 4.78
N THR A 522 11.29 -22.83 4.77
CA THR A 522 10.41 -23.50 5.73
C THR A 522 10.58 -25.01 5.67
N VAL A 523 10.49 -25.59 4.46
CA VAL A 523 10.67 -27.04 4.25
C VAL A 523 12.09 -27.47 4.63
N PHE A 524 13.11 -26.69 4.27
CA PHE A 524 14.50 -26.98 4.63
C PHE A 524 14.67 -27.08 6.15
N PHE A 525 14.23 -26.07 6.92
CA PHE A 525 14.38 -26.08 8.37
C PHE A 525 13.55 -27.17 9.07
N ILE A 526 12.37 -27.50 8.55
CA ILE A 526 11.57 -28.63 9.08
C ILE A 526 12.28 -29.97 8.83
N LEU A 527 12.80 -30.19 7.62
CA LEU A 527 13.52 -31.42 7.28
C LEU A 527 14.79 -31.56 8.11
N THR A 528 15.58 -30.51 8.24
CA THR A 528 16.79 -30.55 9.08
C THR A 528 16.47 -30.74 10.55
N LEU A 529 15.36 -30.18 11.05
CA LEU A 529 14.88 -30.40 12.42
C LEU A 529 14.50 -31.88 12.65
N ILE A 530 13.74 -32.49 11.74
CA ILE A 530 13.34 -33.90 11.84
C ILE A 530 14.55 -34.82 11.76
N ILE A 531 15.44 -34.62 10.77
CA ILE A 531 16.63 -35.45 10.57
C ILE A 531 17.57 -35.32 11.76
N SER A 532 17.82 -34.10 12.25
CA SER A 532 18.71 -33.91 13.40
C SER A 532 18.11 -34.50 14.68
N GLY A 533 16.79 -34.36 14.90
CA GLY A 533 16.09 -35.00 16.01
C GLY A 533 16.17 -36.53 15.96
N LEU A 534 15.97 -37.12 14.78
CA LEU A 534 16.09 -38.57 14.57
C LEU A 534 17.52 -39.05 14.83
N CYS A 535 18.52 -38.34 14.32
CA CYS A 535 19.94 -38.66 14.53
C CYS A 535 20.34 -38.56 16.01
N ILE A 536 19.89 -37.53 16.74
CA ILE A 536 20.08 -37.43 18.20
C ILE A 536 19.43 -38.65 18.89
N PHE A 537 18.18 -38.97 18.55
CA PHE A 537 17.46 -40.08 19.14
C PHE A 537 18.18 -41.42 18.88
N ILE A 538 18.59 -41.70 17.65
CA ILE A 538 19.35 -42.90 17.29
C ILE A 538 20.67 -42.95 18.04
N MET A 539 21.44 -41.84 18.13
CA MET A 539 22.69 -41.80 18.88
C MET A 539 22.48 -42.09 20.37
N LEU A 540 21.39 -41.60 20.97
CA LEU A 540 21.04 -41.87 22.36
C LEU A 540 20.63 -43.34 22.59
N VAL A 541 19.84 -43.94 21.70
CA VAL A 541 19.35 -45.32 21.81
C VAL A 541 20.42 -46.36 21.48
N THR A 542 21.24 -46.11 20.45
CA THR A 542 22.33 -47.01 20.01
C THR A 542 23.58 -46.92 20.87
N ARG A 543 23.57 -46.07 21.92
CA ARG A 543 24.65 -45.96 22.89
C ARG A 543 24.83 -47.27 23.67
N ARG A 544 25.58 -48.19 23.09
CA ARG A 544 26.04 -49.40 23.77
C ARG A 544 27.15 -49.01 24.76
N LYS A 545 27.05 -49.49 26.00
CA LYS A 545 28.16 -49.44 26.97
C LYS A 545 29.33 -50.24 26.36
N LYS A 546 30.41 -49.59 25.92
CA LYS A 546 31.62 -50.28 25.45
C LYS A 546 32.38 -50.86 26.67
N PRO A 547 32.91 -52.09 26.60
CA PRO A 547 33.75 -52.64 27.67
C PRO A 547 35.09 -51.89 27.72
N CYS A 548 35.58 -51.57 28.93
CA CYS A 548 36.81 -50.78 29.10
C CYS A 548 38.12 -51.51 28.78
N ALA A 549 38.09 -52.81 28.46
CA ALA A 549 39.29 -53.58 28.11
C ALA A 549 38.97 -54.79 27.22
N THR A 550 39.80 -55.06 26.22
CA THR A 550 39.87 -56.31 25.45
C THR A 550 41.22 -56.97 25.68
N VAL A 551 41.24 -58.21 26.16
CA VAL A 551 42.47 -58.98 26.43
C VAL A 551 43.03 -59.55 25.11
N LYS A 552 44.32 -59.34 24.86
CA LYS A 552 45.11 -60.06 23.84
C LYS A 552 45.79 -61.24 24.55
N ILE A 553 45.41 -62.47 24.23
CA ILE A 553 46.07 -63.66 24.77
C ILE A 553 47.34 -63.89 23.95
N LEU A 554 48.51 -63.75 24.57
CA LEU A 554 49.76 -64.28 24.04
C LEU A 554 49.85 -65.76 24.46
N PRO A 555 50.09 -66.70 23.54
CA PRO A 555 50.34 -68.09 23.91
C PRO A 555 51.65 -68.17 24.73
N ASN A 556 51.58 -68.85 25.86
CA ASN A 556 52.76 -69.21 26.66
C ASN A 556 53.54 -70.29 25.91
N ASP A 557 54.74 -69.98 25.47
CA ASP A 557 55.76 -71.01 25.25
C ASP A 557 56.48 -71.32 26.56
N GLU A 558 56.89 -72.57 26.65
CA GLU A 558 57.07 -73.38 27.85
C GLU A 558 58.24 -72.98 28.76
N VAL A 559 58.01 -73.11 30.07
CA VAL A 559 59.05 -73.25 31.07
C VAL A 559 59.56 -74.69 31.05
N LYS A 560 60.80 -74.93 30.63
CA LYS A 560 61.54 -76.16 30.99
C LYS A 560 62.36 -75.90 32.26
N LEU A 561 62.12 -76.73 33.28
CA LEU A 561 63.00 -76.92 34.43
C LEU A 561 64.11 -77.92 34.07
N SER A 562 65.37 -77.48 34.18
CA SER A 562 66.47 -78.16 34.89
C SER A 562 67.68 -77.24 34.89
#